data_AF-A0A2T0Q3N7-F1
#
_entry.id   AF-A0A2T0Q3N7-F1
#
_cell.length_a   1.000
_cell.length_b   1.000
_cell.length_c   1.000
_cell.angle_alpha   90.00
_cell.angle_beta   90.00
_cell.angle_gamma   90.00
#
_symmetry.space_group_name_H-M   'P 1'
#
loop_
_entity.id
_entity.type
_entity.pdbx_description
1 polymer ?
#
loop_
_entity_poly.entity_id
_entity_poly.type
_entity_poly.pdbx_seq_one_letter_code
_entity_poly.pdbx_strand_id
1 'polypeptide(L)'
;MAYISQQGIYWRAEIRRRGYKPVYRTFDTKQQAQQWARWVKSEMDSGLYFDRSKSERITLTEALGRYQREIAPEKHHPYQDERRSAGRAENTVRLELQTISHLFEIARKECGVWKA
;
A
#
# COMPACT_ATOMS: atom_id res chain seq x y z
N MET A 1 -21.41 -5.43 14.00
CA MET A 1 -22.33 -4.29 14.23
C MET A 1 -21.61 -3.00 13.89
N ALA A 2 -22.34 -2.02 13.33
CA ALA A 2 -21.82 -0.69 13.03
C ALA A 2 -22.57 0.33 13.89
N TYR A 3 -21.83 1.23 14.55
CA TYR A 3 -22.33 2.28 15.41
C TYR A 3 -21.96 3.62 14.80
N ILE A 4 -22.89 4.56 14.79
CA ILE A 4 -22.64 5.91 14.30
C ILE A 4 -23.05 6.87 15.40
N SER A 5 -22.08 7.65 15.88
CA SER A 5 -22.26 8.63 16.96
C SER A 5 -21.85 10.01 16.48
N GLN A 6 -22.66 11.02 16.78
CA GLN A 6 -22.31 12.42 16.52
C GLN A 6 -21.44 12.94 17.68
N GLN A 7 -20.27 13.49 17.37
CA GLN A 7 -19.39 14.17 18.33
C GLN A 7 -19.20 15.62 17.88
N GLY A 8 -20.01 16.51 18.45
CA GLY A 8 -20.02 17.93 18.09
C GLY A 8 -20.40 18.14 16.62
N ILE A 9 -19.46 18.68 15.85
CA ILE A 9 -19.58 18.98 14.42
C ILE A 9 -19.24 17.79 13.50
N TYR A 10 -18.70 16.70 14.04
CA TYR A 10 -18.27 15.54 13.25
C TYR A 10 -19.09 14.28 13.57
N TRP A 11 -19.12 13.36 12.61
CA TRP A 11 -19.76 12.06 12.68
C TRP A 11 -18.72 10.96 12.81
N ARG A 12 -18.72 10.25 13.93
CA ARG A 12 -17.85 9.08 14.14
C ARG A 12 -18.62 7.81 13.78
N ALA A 13 -18.03 6.98 12.94
CA ALA A 13 -18.48 5.63 12.65
C ALA A 13 -17.52 4.61 13.27
N GLU A 14 -18.08 3.61 13.93
CA GLU A 14 -17.35 2.53 14.59
C GLU A 14 -17.90 1.18 14.13
N ILE A 15 -17.02 0.26 13.74
CA ILE A 15 -17.39 -1.10 13.34
C ILE A 15 -16.74 -2.10 14.28
N ARG A 16 -17.58 -2.92 14.91
CA ARG A 16 -17.18 -4.03 15.76
C ARG A 16 -17.67 -5.34 15.17
N ARG A 17 -16.75 -6.25 14.84
CA ARG A 17 -17.05 -7.59 14.34
C ARG A 17 -16.19 -8.61 15.07
N ARG A 18 -16.78 -9.76 15.42
CA ARG A 18 -16.07 -10.87 16.04
C ARG A 18 -14.96 -11.37 15.09
N GLY A 19 -13.74 -11.50 15.61
CA GLY A 19 -12.56 -11.93 14.82
C GLY A 19 -11.80 -10.80 14.13
N TYR A 20 -12.29 -9.56 14.17
CA TYR A 20 -11.60 -8.39 13.61
C TYR A 20 -11.34 -7.34 14.68
N LYS A 21 -10.25 -6.58 14.52
CA LYS A 21 -9.99 -5.42 15.38
C LYS A 21 -11.09 -4.36 15.17
N PRO A 22 -11.54 -3.65 16.23
CA PRO A 22 -12.48 -2.55 16.08
C PRO A 22 -11.90 -1.45 15.19
N VAL A 23 -12.71 -0.96 14.25
CA VAL A 23 -12.31 0.09 13.30
C VAL A 23 -13.13 1.33 13.56
N TYR A 24 -12.47 2.48 13.59
CA TYR A 24 -13.11 3.77 13.82
C TYR A 24 -12.70 4.77 12.73
N ARG A 25 -13.63 5.64 12.33
CA ARG A 25 -13.35 6.77 11.44
C ARG A 25 -14.31 7.92 11.67
N THR A 26 -13.82 9.15 11.52
CA THR A 26 -14.61 10.39 11.66
C THR A 26 -14.85 11.02 10.30
N PHE A 27 -16.00 11.66 10.14
CA PHE A 27 -16.49 12.29 8.91
C PHE A 27 -17.19 13.60 9.23
N ASP A 28 -17.29 14.48 8.24
CA ASP A 28 -18.01 15.75 8.42
C ASP A 28 -19.53 15.56 8.29
N THR A 29 -19.98 14.54 7.57
CA THR A 29 -21.41 14.29 7.34
C THR A 29 -21.85 12.89 7.76
N LYS A 30 -23.10 12.80 8.25
CA LYS A 30 -23.74 11.53 8.63
C LYS A 30 -23.80 10.56 7.46
N GLN A 31 -24.08 11.05 6.26
CA GLN A 31 -24.19 10.21 5.06
C GLN A 31 -22.86 9.57 4.68
N GLN A 32 -21.75 10.32 4.75
CA GLN A 32 -20.41 9.75 4.51
C GLN A 32 -20.08 8.68 5.56
N ALA A 33 -20.37 8.94 6.85
CA ALA A 33 -20.18 7.97 7.91
C ALA A 33 -20.99 6.68 7.68
N GLN A 34 -22.24 6.80 7.23
CA GLN A 34 -23.11 5.66 6.89
C GLN A 34 -22.65 4.89 5.65
N GLN A 35 -22.21 5.59 4.60
CA GLN A 35 -21.71 4.93 3.39
C GLN A 35 -20.41 4.18 3.67
N TRP A 36 -19.46 4.81 4.36
CA TRP A 36 -18.23 4.14 4.80
C TRP A 36 -18.53 2.94 5.68
N ALA A 37 -19.45 3.07 6.63
CA ALA A 37 -19.80 1.97 7.53
C ALA A 37 -20.37 0.76 6.77
N ARG A 38 -21.21 1.02 5.75
CA ARG A 38 -21.77 -0.02 4.86
C ARG A 38 -20.68 -0.68 4.01
N TRP A 39 -19.80 0.12 3.42
CA TRP A 39 -18.72 -0.36 2.57
C TRP A 39 -17.73 -1.25 3.34
N VAL A 40 -17.24 -0.81 4.51
CA VAL A 40 -16.33 -1.62 5.34
C VAL A 40 -16.99 -2.89 5.83
N LYS A 41 -18.27 -2.82 6.23
CA LYS A 41 -19.01 -4.02 6.66
C LYS A 41 -19.12 -5.03 5.52
N SER A 42 -19.42 -4.56 4.31
CA SER A 42 -19.47 -5.41 3.11
C SER A 42 -18.10 -6.03 2.82
N GLU A 43 -17.01 -5.29 2.95
CA GLU A 43 -15.65 -5.81 2.75
C GLU A 43 -15.30 -6.90 3.78
N MET A 44 -15.72 -6.70 5.05
CA MET A 44 -15.60 -7.72 6.10
C MET A 44 -16.49 -8.93 5.86
N ASP A 45 -17.69 -8.75 5.30
CA ASP A 45 -18.63 -9.85 5.00
C ASP A 45 -18.08 -10.72 3.87
N SER A 46 -17.44 -10.12 2.87
CA SER A 46 -16.82 -10.82 1.74
C SER A 46 -15.49 -11.50 2.10
N GLY A 47 -14.99 -11.37 3.34
CA GLY A 47 -13.69 -11.91 3.76
C GLY A 47 -12.47 -11.21 3.15
N LEU A 48 -12.68 -10.15 2.36
CA LEU A 48 -11.65 -9.33 1.72
C LEU A 48 -11.17 -8.17 2.58
N TYR A 49 -11.60 -8.10 3.85
CA TYR A 49 -11.20 -7.06 4.75
C TYR A 49 -9.74 -7.22 5.17
N PHE A 50 -8.89 -6.41 4.54
CA PHE A 50 -7.52 -6.19 4.96
C PHE A 50 -7.49 -4.96 5.88
N ASP A 51 -6.74 -5.05 6.97
CA ASP A 51 -6.52 -3.94 7.90
C ASP A 51 -5.74 -2.81 7.19
N ARG A 52 -6.49 -1.93 6.49
CA ARG A 52 -5.96 -0.76 5.77
C ARG A 52 -5.24 0.23 6.68
N SER A 53 -5.34 0.12 8.01
CA SER A 53 -4.61 1.01 8.92
C SER A 53 -3.08 0.82 8.82
N LYS A 54 -2.60 -0.35 8.36
CA LYS A 54 -1.20 -0.55 7.98
C LYS A 54 -0.87 0.03 6.60
N SER A 55 -1.80 -0.01 5.65
CA SER A 55 -1.59 0.51 4.29
C SER A 55 -1.68 2.03 4.18
N GLU A 56 -2.38 2.71 5.09
CA GLU A 56 -2.40 4.19 5.13
C GLU A 56 -1.11 4.79 5.71
N ARG A 57 -0.29 4.00 6.41
CA ARG A 57 0.98 4.47 7.00
C ARG A 57 2.20 4.15 6.17
N ILE A 58 2.14 3.18 5.26
CA ILE A 58 3.23 2.93 4.33
C ILE A 58 2.98 3.84 3.13
N THR A 59 3.66 4.99 3.13
CA THR A 59 3.69 5.84 1.94
C THR A 59 4.20 5.04 0.74
N LEU A 60 3.82 5.39 -0.50
CA LEU A 60 4.36 4.73 -1.69
C LEU A 60 5.90 4.71 -1.67
N THR A 61 6.51 5.76 -1.14
CA THR A 61 7.96 5.86 -0.85
C THR A 61 8.46 4.77 0.10
N GLU A 62 7.71 4.45 1.14
CA GLU A 62 8.06 3.46 2.16
C GLU A 62 7.80 2.03 1.67
N ALA A 63 6.76 1.83 0.86
CA ALA A 63 6.51 0.58 0.15
C ALA A 63 7.62 0.28 -0.87
N LEU A 64 8.01 1.28 -1.66
CA LEU A 64 9.10 1.18 -2.62
C LEU A 64 10.46 1.00 -1.91
N GLY A 65 10.71 1.72 -0.81
CA GLY A 65 11.93 1.55 -0.02
C GLY A 65 12.05 0.17 0.61
N ARG A 66 10.92 -0.40 1.07
CA ARG A 66 10.87 -1.78 1.56
C ARG A 66 11.07 -2.80 0.46
N TYR A 67 10.41 -2.62 -0.68
CA TYR A 67 10.60 -3.46 -1.87
C TYR A 67 12.07 -3.46 -2.33
N GLN A 68 12.73 -2.31 -2.34
CA GLN A 68 14.15 -2.19 -2.69
C GLN A 68 15.09 -2.88 -1.70
N ARG A 69 14.79 -2.87 -0.39
CA ARG A 69 15.64 -3.51 0.63
C ARG A 69 15.42 -5.01 0.75
N GLU A 70 14.18 -5.46 0.66
CA GLU A 70 13.81 -6.84 0.99
C GLU A 70 13.67 -7.70 -0.26
N ILE A 71 13.13 -7.17 -1.36
CA ILE A 71 12.75 -7.96 -2.55
C ILE A 71 13.73 -7.76 -3.71
N ALA A 72 14.20 -6.52 -3.95
CA ALA A 72 15.08 -6.22 -5.08
C ALA A 72 16.43 -6.96 -5.05
N PRO A 73 17.11 -7.16 -3.89
CA PRO A 73 18.36 -7.92 -3.85
C PRO A 73 18.12 -9.39 -4.21
N GLU A 74 17.00 -9.95 -3.74
CA GLU A 74 16.59 -11.32 -4.02
C GLU A 74 16.19 -11.52 -5.47
N LYS A 75 15.70 -10.48 -6.17
CA LYS A 75 15.38 -10.54 -7.61
C LYS A 75 16.53 -10.15 -8.53
N HIS A 76 17.53 -9.44 -8.04
CA HIS A 76 18.70 -9.03 -8.82
C HIS A 76 19.59 -10.23 -9.20
N HIS A 77 19.79 -11.18 -8.27
CA HIS A 77 20.63 -12.35 -8.51
C HIS A 77 19.99 -13.35 -9.51
N PRO A 78 18.70 -13.75 -9.36
CA PRO A 78 18.04 -14.61 -10.33
C PRO A 78 17.97 -13.99 -11.72
N TYR A 79 17.71 -12.67 -11.81
CA TYR A 79 17.64 -11.97 -13.09
C TYR A 79 18.99 -11.96 -13.81
N GLN A 80 20.08 -11.68 -13.08
CA GLN A 80 21.43 -11.68 -13.65
C GLN A 80 21.84 -13.09 -14.11
N ASP A 81 21.56 -14.12 -13.32
CA ASP A 81 21.87 -15.51 -13.66
C ASP A 81 21.03 -16.00 -14.84
N GLU A 82 19.73 -15.66 -14.90
CA GLU A 82 18.86 -15.96 -16.02
C GLU A 82 19.40 -15.33 -17.33
N ARG A 83 19.76 -14.04 -17.30
CA ARG A 83 20.30 -13.35 -18.50
C ARG A 83 21.66 -13.91 -18.93
N ARG A 84 22.52 -14.27 -17.98
CA ARG A 84 23.82 -14.91 -18.23
C ARG A 84 23.63 -16.31 -18.83
N SER A 85 22.70 -17.11 -18.30
CA SER A 85 22.35 -18.43 -18.83
C SER A 85 21.71 -18.35 -20.23
N ALA A 86 21.02 -17.25 -20.54
CA ALA A 86 20.49 -16.94 -21.86
C ALA A 86 21.55 -16.39 -22.84
N GLY A 87 22.84 -16.39 -22.45
CA GLY A 87 23.97 -16.00 -23.32
C GLY A 87 24.09 -14.50 -23.58
N ARG A 88 23.48 -13.64 -22.75
CA ARG A 88 23.59 -12.19 -22.91
C ARG A 88 24.97 -11.70 -22.46
N ALA A 89 25.51 -10.72 -23.20
CA ALA A 89 26.76 -10.07 -22.85
C ALA A 89 26.64 -9.36 -21.49
N GLU A 90 27.67 -9.48 -20.65
CA GLU A 90 27.67 -8.95 -19.28
C GLU A 90 27.39 -7.44 -19.21
N ASN A 91 27.87 -6.70 -20.21
CA ASN A 91 27.62 -5.26 -20.31
C ASN A 91 26.14 -4.93 -20.54
N THR A 92 25.41 -5.77 -21.29
CA THR A 92 23.96 -5.60 -21.51
C THR A 92 23.18 -5.84 -20.23
N VAL A 93 23.51 -6.92 -19.51
CA VAL A 93 22.87 -7.25 -18.23
C VAL A 93 23.11 -6.14 -17.20
N ARG A 94 24.34 -5.58 -17.17
CA ARG A 94 24.69 -4.44 -16.32
C ARG A 94 23.89 -3.18 -16.63
N LEU A 95 23.71 -2.86 -17.92
CA LEU A 95 22.93 -1.70 -18.35
C LEU A 95 21.44 -1.84 -17.99
N GLU A 96 20.86 -3.02 -18.18
CA GLU A 96 19.46 -3.29 -17.83
C GLU A 96 19.22 -3.16 -16.32
N LEU A 97 20.13 -3.70 -15.51
CA LEU A 97 20.09 -3.55 -14.05
C LEU A 97 20.24 -2.08 -13.62
N GLN A 98 21.13 -1.31 -14.28
CA GLN A 98 21.25 0.13 -14.05
C GLN A 98 19.96 0.88 -14.39
N THR A 99 19.28 0.54 -15.49
CA THR A 99 18.01 1.17 -15.87
C THR A 99 16.92 0.90 -14.83
N ILE A 100 16.80 -0.35 -14.36
CA ILE A 100 15.82 -0.72 -13.32
C ILE A 100 16.12 0.08 -12.04
N SER A 101 17.38 0.08 -11.58
CA SER A 101 17.77 0.85 -10.39
C SER A 101 17.49 2.34 -10.56
N HIS A 102 17.77 2.91 -11.73
CA HIS A 102 17.56 4.33 -12.01
C HIS A 102 16.08 4.71 -12.02
N LEU A 103 15.22 3.86 -12.61
CA LEU A 103 13.76 4.03 -12.61
C LEU A 103 13.21 4.04 -11.17
N PHE A 104 13.70 3.15 -10.31
CA PHE A 104 13.32 3.13 -8.89
C PHE A 104 13.75 4.39 -8.14
N GLU A 105 14.96 4.90 -8.39
CA GLU A 105 15.45 6.15 -7.79
C GLU A 105 14.67 7.38 -8.28
N ILE A 106 14.29 7.44 -9.57
CA ILE A 106 13.44 8.51 -10.11
C ILE A 106 12.04 8.44 -9.49
N ALA A 107 11.41 7.26 -9.48
CA ALA A 107 10.09 7.07 -8.91
C ALA A 107 10.05 7.50 -7.43
N ARG A 108 11.11 7.21 -6.66
CA ARG A 108 11.24 7.66 -5.27
C ARG A 108 11.32 9.18 -5.15
N LYS A 109 12.13 9.83 -5.99
CA LYS A 109 12.31 11.30 -5.98
C LYS A 109 11.02 12.00 -6.38
N GLU A 110 10.39 11.60 -7.48
CA GLU A 110 9.18 12.24 -7.99
C GLU A 110 7.97 12.00 -7.07
N CYS A 111 7.79 10.79 -6.53
CA CYS A 111 6.70 10.54 -5.57
C CYS A 111 6.82 11.34 -4.26
N GLY A 112 8.03 11.82 -3.92
CA GLY A 112 8.25 12.75 -2.80
C GLY A 112 7.85 14.20 -3.11
N VAL A 113 7.70 14.56 -4.38
CA VAL A 113 7.34 15.92 -4.85
C VAL A 113 5.82 16.12 -4.93
N TRP A 114 5.03 15.03 -5.01
CA TRP A 114 3.56 15.07 -5.03
C TRP A 114 2.90 15.14 -3.63
N LYS A 115 3.64 15.60 -2.62
CA LYS A 115 3.10 16.07 -1.34
C LYS A 115 3.50 17.54 -1.13
N ALA A 116 2.86 18.43 -1.88
CA ALA A 116 2.77 19.85 -1.60
C ALA A 116 1.34 20.31 -1.88
#